data_AF-A0A9D7TSX6-F1
#
_entry.id   AF-A0A9D7TSX6-F1
#
_cell.length_a   1.000
_cell.length_b   1.000
_cell.length_c   1.000
_cell.angle_alpha   90.00
_cell.angle_beta   90.00
_cell.angle_gamma   90.00
#
_symmetry.space_group_name_H-M   'P 1'
#
loop_
_entity.id
_entity.type
_entity.pdbx_description
1 polymer ?
#
loop_
_entity_poly.entity_id
_entity_poly.type
_entity_poly.pdbx_seq_one_letter_code
_entity_poly.pdbx_strand_id
1 'polypeptide(L)'
;MEKQKITDDEAIVKSYVLHGKQNVGYINLPGFYSREDETIEDEKDIKYDGCANDVSKEIVKLKKDTIAGLILDLRYNGGGSMWEAMQLAGIFIDVGPVASVKEKDGKTHSLKDPNRGTIYDGPMIVLVNGASASASEFVSAALQDYNRAVIVGVQRTVKEQHKLFIRWIQMLCQK
;
A
#
# COMPACT_ATOMS: atom_id res chain seq x y z
N MET A 1 -8.16 19.56 -10.10
CA MET A 1 -7.05 18.60 -10.07
C MET A 1 -7.13 17.81 -11.35
N GLU A 2 -6.15 17.97 -12.22
CA GLU A 2 -6.04 17.22 -13.47
C GLU A 2 -5.21 15.97 -13.19
N LYS A 3 -5.63 14.82 -13.74
CA LYS A 3 -4.90 13.55 -13.59
C LYS A 3 -4.05 13.35 -14.83
N GLN A 4 -2.73 13.24 -14.67
CA GLN A 4 -1.86 12.79 -15.74
C GLN A 4 -1.45 11.33 -15.50
N LYS A 5 -1.70 10.47 -16.48
CA LYS A 5 -1.36 9.05 -16.42
C LYS A 5 0.14 8.86 -16.65
N ILE A 6 0.79 8.03 -15.83
CA ILE A 6 2.22 7.73 -15.95
C ILE A 6 2.46 6.33 -16.54
N THR A 7 1.47 5.45 -16.45
CA THR A 7 1.60 4.03 -16.82
C THR A 7 1.05 3.71 -18.21
N ASP A 8 1.58 2.64 -18.81
CA ASP A 8 1.07 2.02 -20.05
C ASP A 8 -0.36 1.48 -19.87
N ASP A 9 -1.14 1.34 -20.95
CA ASP A 9 -2.53 0.85 -20.87
C ASP A 9 -2.65 -0.62 -20.43
N GLU A 10 -1.57 -1.40 -20.53
CA GLU A 10 -1.52 -2.82 -20.21
C GLU A 10 -1.16 -3.15 -18.75
N ALA A 11 -0.70 -2.17 -17.97
CA ALA A 11 -0.31 -2.39 -16.57
C ALA A 11 -1.53 -2.63 -15.67
N ILE A 12 -1.48 -3.69 -14.84
CA ILE A 12 -2.55 -4.03 -13.89
C ILE A 12 -2.65 -2.95 -12.79
N VAL A 13 -1.51 -2.56 -12.21
CA VAL A 13 -1.43 -1.42 -11.28
C VAL A 13 -1.31 -0.13 -12.09
N LYS A 14 -2.15 0.85 -11.77
CA LYS A 14 -2.19 2.13 -12.48
C LYS A 14 -1.74 3.26 -11.56
N SER A 15 -0.91 4.16 -12.07
CA SER A 15 -0.40 5.32 -11.35
C SER A 15 -0.61 6.62 -12.11
N TYR A 16 -0.82 7.69 -11.33
CA TYR A 16 -1.11 9.02 -11.83
C TYR A 16 -0.46 10.07 -10.94
N VAL A 17 -0.02 11.18 -11.53
CA VAL A 17 0.25 12.42 -10.77
C VAL A 17 -1.02 13.25 -10.76
N LEU A 18 -1.45 13.63 -9.57
CA LEU A 18 -2.51 14.62 -9.36
C LEU A 18 -1.86 15.99 -9.22
N HIS A 19 -2.07 16.86 -10.20
CA HIS A 19 -1.52 18.21 -10.16
C HIS A 19 -2.43 19.17 -9.37
N GLY A 20 -1.80 19.94 -8.49
CA GLY A 20 -2.43 20.92 -7.62
C GLY A 20 -1.38 21.89 -7.06
N LYS A 21 -1.61 22.43 -5.86
CA LYS A 21 -0.59 23.24 -5.16
C LYS A 21 0.69 22.45 -4.87
N GLN A 22 0.52 21.17 -4.57
CA GLN A 22 1.59 20.19 -4.47
C GLN A 22 1.19 18.95 -5.29
N ASN A 23 2.14 18.29 -5.93
CA ASN A 23 1.90 17.06 -6.66
C ASN A 23 1.59 15.93 -5.68
N VAL A 24 0.53 15.16 -5.93
CA VAL A 24 0.19 13.97 -5.14
C VAL A 24 0.20 12.76 -6.04
N GLY A 25 0.95 11.73 -5.64
CA GLY A 25 0.94 10.45 -6.33
C GLY A 25 -0.34 9.69 -6.01
N TYR A 26 -0.91 9.05 -7.01
CA TYR A 26 -2.09 8.20 -6.86
C TYR A 26 -1.79 6.85 -7.48
N ILE A 27 -2.00 5.78 -6.72
CA ILE A 27 -1.86 4.39 -7.17
C ILE A 27 -3.21 3.70 -7.00
N ASN A 28 -3.70 3.07 -8.06
CA ASN A 28 -4.85 2.17 -8.00
C ASN A 28 -4.37 0.73 -8.09
N LEU A 29 -4.67 -0.05 -7.05
CA LEU A 29 -4.37 -1.47 -6.98
C LEU A 29 -5.70 -2.24 -7.07
N PRO A 30 -6.01 -2.88 -8.23
CA PRO A 30 -7.30 -3.53 -8.43
C PRO A 30 -7.47 -4.86 -7.68
N GLY A 31 -6.38 -5.53 -7.32
CA GLY A 31 -6.42 -6.82 -6.62
C GLY A 31 -5.03 -7.27 -6.15
N PHE A 32 -4.98 -8.19 -5.18
CA PHE A 32 -3.71 -8.75 -4.67
C PHE A 32 -3.33 -10.00 -5.45
N TYR A 33 -2.64 -9.83 -6.58
CA TYR A 33 -2.18 -10.93 -7.43
C TYR A 33 -0.71 -11.27 -7.18
N SER A 34 -0.38 -12.55 -7.34
CA SER A 34 0.98 -13.07 -7.37
C SER A 34 1.20 -13.72 -8.73
N ARG A 35 2.33 -13.46 -9.39
CA ARG A 35 2.79 -14.26 -10.52
C ARG A 35 3.83 -15.21 -9.95
N GLU A 36 3.47 -16.48 -9.90
CA GLU A 36 4.42 -17.53 -9.55
C GLU A 36 5.37 -17.67 -10.74
N ASP A 37 6.67 -17.48 -10.49
CA ASP A 37 7.69 -17.80 -11.47
C ASP A 37 7.97 -19.30 -11.37
N GLU A 38 7.28 -20.09 -12.20
CA GLU A 38 7.41 -21.56 -12.26
C GLU A 38 8.82 -22.02 -12.67
N THR A 39 9.72 -21.10 -13.08
CA THR A 39 11.07 -21.42 -13.56
C THR A 39 12.14 -21.44 -12.47
N ILE A 40 11.77 -21.17 -11.22
CA ILE A 40 12.73 -21.04 -10.12
C ILE A 40 12.77 -22.36 -9.32
N GLU A 41 13.87 -23.09 -9.50
CA GLU A 41 14.09 -24.40 -8.85
C GLU A 41 14.49 -24.28 -7.37
N ASP A 42 15.05 -23.14 -6.96
CA ASP A 42 15.50 -22.86 -5.60
C ASP A 42 14.59 -21.83 -4.89
N GLU A 43 13.99 -22.20 -3.75
CA GLU A 43 13.11 -21.33 -2.94
C GLU A 43 13.75 -19.97 -2.55
N LYS A 44 15.08 -19.90 -2.58
CA LYS A 44 15.85 -18.69 -2.23
C LYS A 44 15.93 -17.66 -3.36
N ASP A 45 15.69 -18.06 -4.59
CA ASP A 45 15.79 -17.20 -5.77
C ASP A 45 14.43 -16.72 -6.27
N ILE A 46 13.33 -17.07 -5.59
CA ILE A 46 11.96 -16.67 -5.94
C ILE A 46 11.93 -15.15 -6.13
N LYS A 47 11.90 -14.71 -7.39
CA LYS A 47 11.52 -13.35 -7.75
C LYS A 47 10.04 -13.25 -7.53
N TYR A 48 9.67 -12.74 -6.35
CA TYR A 48 8.28 -12.44 -6.02
C TYR A 48 7.76 -11.36 -6.98
N ASP A 49 7.20 -11.78 -8.12
CA ASP A 49 6.60 -10.88 -9.10
C ASP A 49 5.10 -10.79 -8.86
N GLY A 50 4.70 -9.93 -7.94
CA GLY A 50 3.29 -9.70 -7.63
C GLY A 50 2.94 -8.22 -7.57
N CYS A 51 1.75 -7.94 -7.05
CA CYS A 51 1.29 -6.57 -6.95
C CYS A 51 2.16 -5.70 -6.04
N ALA A 52 2.82 -6.24 -5.01
CA ALA A 52 3.71 -5.46 -4.15
C ALA A 52 4.93 -4.93 -4.92
N ASN A 53 5.49 -5.76 -5.80
CA ASN A 53 6.58 -5.37 -6.70
C ASN A 53 6.11 -4.33 -7.72
N ASP A 54 4.94 -4.54 -8.33
CA ASP A 54 4.40 -3.60 -9.31
C ASP A 54 4.06 -2.23 -8.69
N VAL A 55 3.45 -2.21 -7.49
CA VAL A 55 3.24 -0.98 -6.72
C VAL A 55 4.59 -0.30 -6.41
N SER A 56 5.60 -1.06 -6.03
CA SER A 56 6.94 -0.51 -5.75
C SER A 56 7.54 0.20 -6.96
N LYS A 57 7.44 -0.41 -8.16
CA LYS A 57 7.87 0.20 -9.42
C LYS A 57 7.13 1.51 -9.69
N GLU A 58 5.81 1.53 -9.47
CA GLU A 58 5.00 2.73 -9.66
C GLU A 58 5.35 3.85 -8.67
N ILE A 59 5.66 3.54 -7.41
CA ILE A 59 6.14 4.52 -6.44
C ILE A 59 7.45 5.14 -6.91
N VAL A 60 8.39 4.33 -7.41
CA VAL A 60 9.68 4.84 -7.93
C VAL A 60 9.47 5.79 -9.10
N LYS A 61 8.51 5.50 -9.99
CA LYS A 61 8.13 6.42 -11.07
C LYS A 61 7.58 7.73 -10.51
N LEU A 62 6.59 7.67 -9.61
CA LEU A 62 5.96 8.84 -9.00
C LEU A 62 6.96 9.72 -8.23
N LYS A 63 7.98 9.13 -7.60
CA LYS A 63 9.03 9.89 -6.89
C LYS A 63 9.84 10.78 -7.83
N LYS A 64 9.97 10.44 -9.12
CA LYS A 64 10.65 11.29 -10.12
C LYS A 64 9.89 12.60 -10.36
N ASP A 65 8.58 12.58 -10.18
CA ASP A 65 7.71 13.76 -10.31
C ASP A 65 7.55 14.56 -9.01
N THR A 66 8.41 14.30 -8.02
CA THR A 66 8.53 15.05 -6.75
C THR A 66 7.19 15.16 -6.00
N ILE A 67 6.51 14.02 -5.81
CA ILE A 67 5.24 13.97 -5.09
C ILE A 67 5.40 14.33 -3.60
N ALA A 68 4.52 15.19 -3.09
CA ALA A 68 4.47 15.59 -1.69
C ALA A 68 3.58 14.70 -0.82
N GLY A 69 2.77 13.83 -1.44
CA GLY A 69 1.91 12.86 -0.78
C GLY A 69 1.63 11.67 -1.68
N LEU A 70 1.20 10.56 -1.09
CA LEU A 70 0.78 9.34 -1.80
C LEU A 70 -0.64 8.93 -1.39
N ILE A 71 -1.45 8.58 -2.39
CA ILE A 71 -2.77 7.97 -2.21
C ILE A 71 -2.71 6.56 -2.76
N LEU A 72 -2.92 5.57 -1.90
CA LEU A 72 -3.14 4.17 -2.29
C LEU A 72 -4.63 3.89 -2.34
N ASP A 73 -5.17 3.59 -3.52
CA ASP A 73 -6.58 3.32 -3.73
C ASP A 73 -6.85 1.82 -3.79
N LEU A 74 -7.48 1.31 -2.73
CA LEU A 74 -7.95 -0.07 -2.59
C LEU A 74 -9.48 -0.17 -2.70
N ARG A 75 -10.17 0.88 -3.17
CA ARG A 75 -11.61 0.81 -3.41
C ARG A 75 -11.90 -0.23 -4.48
N TYR A 76 -12.94 -1.03 -4.25
CA TYR A 76 -13.33 -2.17 -5.11
C TYR A 76 -12.28 -3.29 -5.22
N ASN A 77 -11.26 -3.28 -4.37
CA ASN A 77 -10.30 -4.38 -4.27
C ASN A 77 -10.79 -5.42 -3.24
N GLY A 78 -11.35 -6.52 -3.72
CA GLY A 78 -11.89 -7.61 -2.89
C GLY A 78 -10.84 -8.48 -2.18
N GLY A 79 -9.54 -8.19 -2.37
CA GLY A 79 -8.44 -8.91 -1.74
C GLY A 79 -7.63 -9.76 -2.73
N GLY A 80 -7.14 -10.90 -2.26
CA GLY A 80 -6.29 -11.82 -3.02
C GLY A 80 -5.19 -12.43 -2.14
N SER A 81 -3.98 -12.55 -2.67
CA SER A 81 -2.82 -13.12 -1.98
C SER A 81 -2.50 -12.35 -0.69
N MET A 82 -2.64 -13.02 0.46
CA MET A 82 -2.23 -12.47 1.76
C MET A 82 -0.72 -12.26 1.84
N TRP A 83 0.06 -13.12 1.17
CA TRP A 83 1.50 -12.94 1.05
C TRP A 83 1.85 -11.60 0.42
N GLU A 84 1.23 -11.29 -0.73
CA GLU A 84 1.40 -10.00 -1.41
C GLU A 84 0.90 -8.82 -0.57
N ALA A 85 -0.14 -9.03 0.24
CA ALA A 85 -0.63 -8.03 1.18
C ALA A 85 0.41 -7.69 2.26
N MET A 86 1.07 -8.71 2.81
CA MET A 86 2.16 -8.53 3.77
C MET A 86 3.36 -7.85 3.13
N GLN A 87 3.75 -8.27 1.93
CA GLN A 87 4.85 -7.63 1.19
C GLN A 87 4.51 -6.15 0.92
N LEU A 88 3.29 -5.85 0.48
CA LEU A 88 2.82 -4.48 0.24
C LEU A 88 2.76 -3.63 1.51
N ALA A 89 2.41 -4.20 2.66
CA ALA A 89 2.48 -3.46 3.92
C ALA A 89 3.94 -3.22 4.34
N GLY A 90 4.82 -4.20 4.12
CA GLY A 90 6.25 -4.16 4.41
C GLY A 90 6.97 -2.99 3.73
N ILE A 91 6.70 -2.71 2.45
CA ILE A 91 7.37 -1.61 1.73
C ILE A 91 7.12 -0.21 2.34
N PHE A 92 6.11 -0.07 3.21
CA PHE A 92 5.78 1.17 3.91
C PHE A 92 6.12 1.15 5.41
N ILE A 93 6.54 0.03 5.99
CA ILE A 93 6.81 -0.12 7.43
C ILE A 93 8.29 -0.49 7.63
N ASP A 94 9.09 0.48 8.07
CA ASP A 94 10.56 0.37 8.19
C ASP A 94 11.03 -0.70 9.19
N VAL A 95 10.40 -0.77 10.37
CA VAL A 95 10.80 -1.67 11.46
C VAL A 95 9.58 -2.19 12.22
N GLY A 96 9.39 -3.51 12.22
CA GLY A 96 8.38 -4.19 13.03
C GLY A 96 7.85 -5.46 12.37
N PRO A 97 7.17 -6.34 13.12
CA PRO A 97 6.44 -7.46 12.52
C PRO A 97 5.25 -6.93 11.72
N VAL A 98 5.23 -7.18 10.41
CA VAL A 98 4.13 -6.77 9.52
C VAL A 98 2.83 -7.49 9.91
N ALA A 99 2.95 -8.73 10.37
CA ALA A 99 1.86 -9.51 10.93
C ALA A 99 2.35 -10.41 12.07
N SER A 100 1.43 -10.76 12.96
CA SER A 100 1.65 -11.81 13.97
C SER A 100 0.61 -12.91 13.78
N VAL A 101 1.08 -14.13 13.50
CA VAL A 101 0.23 -15.32 13.43
C VAL A 101 0.29 -16.01 14.78
N LYS A 102 -0.88 -16.22 15.39
CA LYS A 102 -0.99 -17.00 16.63
C LYS A 102 -1.48 -18.40 16.29
N GLU A 103 -0.66 -19.40 16.55
CA GLU A 103 -0.99 -20.81 16.37
C GLU A 103 -1.92 -21.32 17.48
N LYS A 104 -2.59 -22.45 17.22
CA LYS A 104 -3.52 -23.08 18.19
C LYS A 104 -2.83 -23.55 19.46
N ASP A 105 -1.52 -23.81 19.41
CA ASP A 105 -0.70 -24.18 20.56
C ASP A 105 -0.26 -22.96 21.41
N GLY A 106 -0.65 -21.75 21.01
CA GLY A 106 -0.35 -20.51 21.70
C GLY A 106 0.96 -19.83 21.28
N LYS A 107 1.74 -20.41 20.38
CA LYS A 107 2.94 -19.76 19.84
C LYS A 107 2.56 -18.62 18.91
N THR A 108 3.31 -17.53 19.01
CA THR A 108 3.15 -16.35 18.15
C THR A 108 4.36 -16.26 17.22
N HIS A 109 4.11 -16.32 15.92
CA HIS A 109 5.12 -16.11 14.89
C HIS A 109 4.98 -14.70 14.32
N SER A 110 6.06 -13.94 14.37
CA SER A 110 6.14 -12.60 13.79
C SER A 110 6.68 -12.69 12.37
N LEU A 111 5.89 -12.26 11.39
CA LEU A 111 6.31 -12.15 10.00
C LEU A 111 7.00 -10.79 9.83
N LYS A 112 8.30 -10.82 9.51
CA LYS A 112 9.12 -9.63 9.28
C LYS A 112 9.34 -9.46 7.78
N ASP A 113 9.35 -8.21 7.31
CA ASP A 113 9.78 -7.90 5.95
C ASP A 113 11.28 -8.25 5.81
N PRO A 114 11.67 -9.10 4.83
CA PRO A 114 13.07 -9.38 4.54
C PRO A 114 13.82 -8.18 3.94
N ASN A 115 13.13 -7.21 3.34
CA ASN A 115 13.69 -6.02 2.73
C ASN A 115 13.57 -4.82 3.68
N ARG A 116 14.64 -4.51 4.41
CA ARG A 116 14.66 -3.32 5.28
C ARG A 116 14.58 -2.02 4.48
N GLY A 117 13.75 -1.08 4.94
CA GLY A 117 13.64 0.28 4.43
C GLY A 117 12.28 0.59 3.82
N THR A 118 11.83 1.83 3.97
CA THR A 118 10.59 2.32 3.35
C THR A 118 10.82 2.88 1.96
N ILE A 119 10.01 2.46 0.99
CA ILE A 119 10.13 2.95 -0.39
C ILE A 119 9.63 4.39 -0.54
N TYR A 120 8.68 4.77 0.32
CA TYR A 120 8.12 6.11 0.43
C TYR A 120 7.85 6.42 1.90
N ASP A 121 8.32 7.59 2.35
CA ASP A 121 8.28 8.00 3.76
C ASP A 121 7.33 9.19 3.97
N GLY A 122 6.85 9.77 2.86
CA GLY A 122 6.01 10.93 2.88
C GLY A 122 4.58 10.65 3.39
N PRO A 123 3.77 11.72 3.52
CA PRO A 123 2.37 11.64 3.93
C PRO A 123 1.57 10.68 3.03
N MET A 124 0.80 9.77 3.63
CA MET A 124 0.06 8.74 2.89
C MET A 124 -1.40 8.65 3.32
N ILE A 125 -2.28 8.45 2.34
CA ILE A 125 -3.67 8.05 2.52
C ILE A 125 -3.91 6.69 1.88
N VAL A 126 -4.75 5.87 2.52
CA VAL A 126 -5.34 4.67 1.89
C VAL A 126 -6.84 4.91 1.71
N LEU A 127 -7.34 4.73 0.48
CA LEU A 127 -8.75 4.79 0.17
C LEU A 127 -9.37 3.39 0.19
N VAL A 128 -10.46 3.22 0.92
CA VAL A 128 -11.23 1.97 1.01
C VAL A 128 -12.72 2.22 0.84
N ASN A 129 -13.49 1.21 0.41
CA ASN A 129 -14.94 1.26 0.37
C ASN A 129 -15.57 -0.07 0.84
N GLY A 130 -16.89 -0.19 0.79
CA GLY A 130 -17.60 -1.40 1.23
C GLY A 130 -17.33 -2.65 0.38
N ALA A 131 -16.60 -2.53 -0.74
CA ALA A 131 -16.14 -3.65 -1.55
C ALA A 131 -14.67 -4.01 -1.29
N SER A 132 -13.96 -3.24 -0.46
CA SER A 132 -12.61 -3.57 0.01
C SER A 132 -12.69 -4.69 1.05
N ALA A 133 -11.97 -5.79 0.85
CA ALA A 133 -12.06 -6.96 1.74
C ALA A 133 -10.72 -7.68 1.91
N SER A 134 -10.61 -8.53 2.95
CA SER A 134 -9.51 -9.49 3.15
C SER A 134 -8.13 -8.81 3.13
N ALA A 135 -7.28 -9.08 2.14
CA ALA A 135 -5.97 -8.44 1.99
C ALA A 135 -6.02 -6.89 2.01
N SER A 136 -7.06 -6.27 1.43
CA SER A 136 -7.25 -4.81 1.49
C SER A 136 -7.48 -4.31 2.93
N GLU A 137 -8.24 -5.07 3.72
CA GLU A 137 -8.49 -4.76 5.13
C GLU A 137 -7.23 -4.96 5.96
N PHE A 138 -6.47 -6.02 5.69
CA PHE A 138 -5.18 -6.27 6.33
C PHE A 138 -4.20 -5.11 6.10
N VAL A 139 -3.98 -4.68 4.85
CA VAL A 139 -3.04 -3.60 4.53
C VAL A 139 -3.47 -2.28 5.16
N SER A 140 -4.76 -1.93 5.05
CA SER A 140 -5.27 -0.69 5.65
C SER A 140 -5.19 -0.70 7.18
N ALA A 141 -5.49 -1.83 7.83
CA ALA A 141 -5.35 -1.98 9.28
C ALA A 141 -3.87 -1.91 9.73
N ALA A 142 -2.97 -2.64 9.05
CA ALA A 142 -1.54 -2.62 9.37
C ALA A 142 -0.96 -1.20 9.24
N LEU A 143 -1.23 -0.51 8.13
CA LEU A 143 -0.75 0.87 7.94
C LEU A 143 -1.38 1.84 8.93
N GLN A 144 -2.62 1.58 9.38
CA GLN A 144 -3.26 2.37 10.44
C GLN A 144 -2.60 2.15 11.80
N ASP A 145 -2.38 0.89 12.19
CA ASP A 145 -1.81 0.52 13.50
C ASP A 145 -0.39 1.07 13.67
N TYR A 146 0.39 1.09 12.59
CA TYR A 146 1.72 1.70 12.57
C TYR A 146 1.70 3.24 12.45
N ASN A 147 0.52 3.88 12.46
CA ASN A 147 0.33 5.30 12.15
C ASN A 147 1.02 5.73 10.83
N ARG A 148 1.15 4.79 9.89
CA ARG A 148 1.84 5.00 8.61
C ARG A 148 0.95 5.72 7.62
N ALA A 149 -0.35 5.44 7.61
CA ALA A 149 -1.29 6.08 6.69
C ALA A 149 -2.59 6.49 7.38
N VAL A 150 -3.22 7.53 6.85
CA VAL A 150 -4.60 7.88 7.21
C VAL A 150 -5.55 7.09 6.32
N ILE A 151 -6.44 6.31 6.92
CA ILE A 151 -7.43 5.52 6.19
C ILE A 151 -8.68 6.36 5.97
N VAL A 152 -9.13 6.46 4.72
CA VAL A 152 -10.30 7.24 4.31
C VAL A 152 -11.27 6.34 3.56
N GLY A 153 -12.51 6.25 4.05
CA GLY A 153 -13.52 5.35 3.48
C GLY A 153 -14.76 5.21 4.33
N VAL A 154 -15.63 4.26 3.97
CA VAL A 154 -16.88 3.98 4.70
C VAL A 154 -16.62 3.18 5.99
N GLN A 155 -17.41 3.51 7.01
CA GLN A 155 -17.16 3.22 8.44
C GLN A 155 -17.11 1.73 8.83
N ARG A 156 -17.60 0.80 8.00
CA ARG A 156 -17.54 -0.64 8.34
C ARG A 156 -16.11 -1.18 8.37
N THR A 157 -15.17 -0.51 7.70
CA THR A 157 -13.79 -0.97 7.53
C THR A 157 -12.78 -0.13 8.34
N VAL A 158 -13.18 1.00 8.92
CA VAL A 158 -12.25 2.02 9.45
C VAL A 158 -12.62 2.44 10.87
N LYS A 159 -11.66 2.38 11.82
CA LYS A 159 -11.79 3.07 13.12
C LYS A 159 -11.65 4.59 12.89
N GLU A 160 -12.61 5.36 13.42
CA GLU A 160 -12.72 6.84 13.35
C GLU A 160 -11.38 7.61 13.51
N GLN A 161 -11.00 8.45 12.53
CA GLN A 161 -9.73 9.21 12.50
C GLN A 161 -9.89 10.65 11.97
N HIS A 162 -10.96 11.36 12.35
CA HIS A 162 -11.22 12.74 11.89
C HIS A 162 -10.04 13.72 12.13
N LYS A 163 -9.27 13.52 13.21
CA LYS A 163 -8.13 14.40 13.58
C LYS A 163 -6.88 14.18 12.72
N LEU A 164 -6.57 12.94 12.34
CA LEU A 164 -5.40 12.64 11.51
C LEU A 164 -5.60 13.12 10.06
N PHE A 165 -6.83 13.05 9.55
CA PHE A 165 -7.17 13.57 8.22
C PHE A 165 -6.96 15.09 8.12
N ILE A 166 -7.43 15.85 9.12
CA ILE A 166 -7.21 17.30 9.17
C ILE A 166 -5.72 17.64 9.26
N ARG A 167 -4.96 16.92 10.10
CA ARG A 167 -3.51 17.12 10.22
C ARG A 167 -2.77 16.84 8.90
N TRP A 168 -3.20 15.83 8.16
CA TRP A 168 -2.64 15.49 6.84
C TRP A 168 -2.92 16.59 5.81
N ILE A 169 -4.15 17.10 5.74
CA ILE A 169 -4.50 18.25 4.89
C ILE A 169 -3.66 19.47 5.25
N GLN A 170 -3.49 19.75 6.54
CA GLN A 170 -2.67 20.85 7.02
C GLN A 170 -1.19 20.68 6.63
N MET A 171 -0.63 19.47 6.72
CA MET A 171 0.73 19.17 6.28
C MET A 171 0.94 19.42 4.78
N LEU A 172 -0.03 19.07 3.94
CA LEU A 172 0.01 19.37 2.50
C LEU A 172 -0.23 20.86 2.18
N CYS A 173 -0.81 21.63 3.10
CA CYS A 173 -1.10 23.05 2.88
C CYS A 173 -0.04 23.99 3.46
N GLN A 174 0.84 23.52 4.35
CA GLN A 174 1.79 24.34 5.11
C GLN A 174 3.21 24.43 4.52
N LYS A 175 3.44 24.03 3.26
CA LYS A 175 4.70 24.27 2.55
C LYS A 175 4.47 24.84 1.18
#